data_AF-A0A956PBF0-F1
#
_entry.id   AF-A0A956PBF0-F1
#
_cell.length_a   1.000
_cell.length_b   1.000
_cell.length_c   1.000
_cell.angle_alpha   90.00
_cell.angle_beta   90.00
_cell.angle_gamma   90.00
#
_symmetry.space_group_name_H-M   'P 1'
#
loop_
_entity.id
_entity.type
_entity.pdbx_description
1 polymer ?
#
loop_
_entity_poly.entity_id
_entity_poly.type
_entity_poly.pdbx_seq_one_letter_code
_entity_poly.pdbx_strand_id
1 'polypeptide(L)'
;MRMMYLTDIHDDLAGVERVLRASTSDFYVVAGDLIYRAFKTDKTLFRFFEIQEQMRGLRRRMEFEGSPYELADEIARAGDRGDEHLPLAREYRRLVHRARENMLRRYEDMEALFARHPDKPIFVLPGNYDMNLAETALAHRDLHLRVHEVEGLRIAGYGGAQVFTPGIPESLIVKFNESRDHGRNYSEAYDFFMKTRPDMAVTHHPPYGIFDKLAHYGNIGSPGLRQYVDTGYSKILLTGHMHENWGVELHAGTVCVNPSNFGKAQRPGKLPKGSYFCGIRLHAGFFLACSLRQVEGEGYRDIVDYYPTERGIRELILDPHLYMELGEFKPRRERHVREVRIFNRVKSYFRGYDTDESRRRIAMLRRLYRDFAERGVEIAFDVMGSTNFGMTERTSDLDLVMYLRDTRVEAREHFAAEVPEEITTALAALSAAEGFPIHLVDAINLQRVLKAIHRRDPEDLQLERFVLYRAIGRPVNIRMLAKTEALLAKHANFKYAVERKVRDFFRSLIRTSEHAYSFKKYEVRLHTRDITIPPSVERIIREHLGVE
;
A
#
# COMPACT_ATOMS: atom_id res chain seq x y z
N MET A 1 8.88 -11.81 -25.57
CA MET A 1 9.39 -10.45 -25.40
C MET A 1 9.97 -10.27 -23.99
N ARG A 2 11.06 -9.53 -23.86
CA ARG A 2 11.79 -9.19 -22.64
C ARG A 2 11.99 -7.68 -22.60
N MET A 3 11.76 -7.07 -21.46
CA MET A 3 12.07 -5.66 -21.24
C MET A 3 12.82 -5.45 -19.92
N MET A 4 13.54 -4.33 -19.85
CA MET A 4 14.09 -3.83 -18.58
C MET A 4 13.38 -2.56 -18.17
N TYR A 5 13.01 -2.47 -16.90
CA TYR A 5 12.40 -1.29 -16.29
C TYR A 5 13.27 -0.75 -15.17
N LEU A 6 13.72 0.50 -15.32
CA LEU A 6 14.48 1.26 -14.34
C LEU A 6 13.66 2.50 -13.99
N THR A 7 13.56 2.84 -12.70
CA THR A 7 12.92 4.08 -12.25
C THR A 7 13.71 4.78 -11.15
N ASP A 8 13.48 6.08 -10.99
CA ASP A 8 14.11 6.92 -9.96
C ASP A 8 15.63 6.94 -10.15
N ILE A 9 16.08 7.35 -11.34
CA ILE A 9 17.49 7.23 -11.79
C ILE A 9 18.43 8.11 -10.98
N HIS A 10 17.96 9.27 -10.51
CA HIS A 10 18.69 10.22 -9.68
C HIS A 10 20.15 10.44 -10.10
N ASP A 11 20.37 10.71 -11.39
CA ASP A 11 21.68 10.93 -12.01
C ASP A 11 22.63 9.70 -12.11
N ASP A 12 22.20 8.48 -11.79
CA ASP A 12 23.05 7.28 -11.87
C ASP A 12 23.21 6.75 -13.31
N LEU A 13 23.75 7.58 -14.20
CA LEU A 13 24.04 7.24 -15.60
C LEU A 13 25.03 6.07 -15.72
N ALA A 14 26.01 5.99 -14.82
CA ALA A 14 26.97 4.90 -14.81
C ALA A 14 26.29 3.55 -14.53
N GLY A 15 25.36 3.51 -13.58
CA GLY A 15 24.52 2.34 -13.33
C GLY A 15 23.66 1.98 -14.53
N VAL A 16 23.03 2.97 -15.18
CA VAL A 16 22.22 2.74 -16.39
C VAL A 16 23.07 2.15 -17.52
N GLU A 17 24.28 2.68 -17.75
CA GLU A 17 25.22 2.12 -18.74
C GLU A 17 25.59 0.66 -18.43
N ARG A 18 25.82 0.32 -17.15
CA ARG A 18 26.08 -1.07 -16.75
C ARG A 18 24.90 -1.98 -17.07
N VAL A 19 23.66 -1.55 -16.80
CA VAL A 19 22.47 -2.34 -17.15
C VAL A 19 22.36 -2.50 -18.67
N LEU A 20 22.57 -1.43 -19.44
CA LEU A 20 22.55 -1.49 -20.90
C LEU A 20 23.65 -2.42 -21.43
N ARG A 21 24.84 -2.46 -20.85
CA ARG A 21 25.91 -3.38 -21.29
C ARG A 21 25.67 -4.83 -20.88
N ALA A 22 25.22 -5.06 -19.64
CA ALA A 22 25.09 -6.39 -19.06
C ALA A 22 23.83 -7.15 -19.48
N SER A 23 22.81 -6.46 -20.00
CA SER A 23 21.52 -7.07 -20.34
C SER A 23 21.23 -7.10 -21.83
N THR A 24 20.37 -8.04 -22.22
CA THR A 24 19.74 -8.12 -23.55
C THR A 24 18.23 -8.09 -23.38
N SER A 25 17.54 -7.20 -24.09
CA SER A 25 16.09 -7.04 -24.05
C SER A 25 15.60 -6.41 -25.34
N ASP A 26 14.32 -6.63 -25.64
CA ASP A 26 13.70 -6.11 -26.86
C ASP A 26 13.49 -4.59 -26.76
N PHE A 27 13.28 -4.07 -25.54
CA PHE A 27 13.30 -2.63 -25.25
C PHE A 27 13.57 -2.35 -23.76
N TYR A 28 13.83 -1.08 -23.46
CA TYR A 28 14.12 -0.54 -22.15
C TYR A 28 13.16 0.61 -21.84
N VAL A 29 12.71 0.69 -20.59
CA VAL A 29 11.99 1.84 -20.07
C VAL A 29 12.79 2.42 -18.91
N VAL A 30 13.25 3.66 -19.08
CA VAL A 30 13.99 4.43 -18.09
C VAL A 30 13.08 5.56 -17.63
N ALA A 31 12.43 5.40 -16.48
CA ALA A 31 11.42 6.32 -16.00
C ALA A 31 11.89 7.08 -14.77
N GLY A 32 11.20 8.17 -14.43
CA GLY A 32 11.12 8.71 -13.08
C GLY A 32 12.42 9.32 -12.55
N ASP A 33 12.32 10.55 -12.08
CA ASP A 33 13.38 11.30 -11.41
C ASP A 33 14.76 11.07 -12.04
N LEU A 34 14.82 11.32 -13.35
CA LEU A 34 15.98 11.05 -14.19
C LEU A 34 17.21 11.79 -13.64
N ILE A 35 16.99 13.02 -13.16
CA ILE A 35 17.97 13.84 -12.47
C ILE A 35 17.67 13.94 -10.96
N TYR A 36 18.70 14.24 -10.15
CA TYR A 36 18.54 14.48 -8.71
C TYR A 36 18.71 15.95 -8.31
N ARG A 37 19.51 16.73 -9.05
CA ARG A 37 19.83 18.12 -8.69
C ARG A 37 19.87 19.07 -9.89
N ALA A 38 19.09 20.15 -9.84
CA ALA A 38 19.16 21.23 -10.83
C ALA A 38 20.37 22.19 -10.63
N PHE A 39 20.99 22.18 -9.45
CA PHE A 39 22.12 23.06 -9.12
C PHE A 39 23.40 22.26 -8.84
N LYS A 40 24.55 22.82 -9.25
CA LYS A 40 25.87 22.18 -9.08
C LYS A 40 26.40 22.20 -7.64
N THR A 41 25.98 23.17 -6.83
CA THR A 41 26.50 23.36 -5.46
C THR A 41 25.37 23.56 -4.46
N ASP A 42 25.54 23.03 -3.25
CA ASP A 42 24.57 23.17 -2.16
C ASP A 42 24.35 24.66 -1.79
N LYS A 43 25.41 25.48 -1.85
CA LYS A 43 25.29 26.94 -1.64
C LYS A 43 24.28 27.58 -2.59
N THR A 44 24.30 27.20 -3.87
CA THR A 44 23.37 27.77 -4.87
C THR A 44 21.98 27.17 -4.70
N LEU A 45 21.89 25.88 -4.36
CA LEU A 45 20.64 25.19 -4.03
C LEU A 45 19.90 25.86 -2.87
N PHE A 46 20.60 26.11 -1.75
CA PHE A 46 20.02 26.76 -0.58
C PHE A 46 19.60 28.20 -0.87
N ARG A 47 20.43 28.97 -1.59
CA ARG A 47 20.09 30.33 -2.01
C ARG A 47 18.84 30.35 -2.91
N PHE A 48 18.74 29.40 -3.82
CA PHE A 48 17.55 29.24 -4.66
C PHE A 48 16.31 28.92 -3.82
N PHE A 49 16.41 27.96 -2.90
CA PHE A 49 15.30 27.58 -2.04
C PHE A 49 14.77 28.77 -1.22
N GLU A 50 15.69 29.54 -0.61
CA GLU A 50 15.37 30.77 0.13
C GLU A 50 14.60 31.77 -0.74
N ILE A 51 15.12 32.07 -1.94
CA ILE A 51 14.50 33.03 -2.86
C ILE A 51 13.15 32.53 -3.38
N GLN A 52 13.01 31.24 -3.69
CA GLN A 52 11.74 30.68 -4.14
C GLN A 52 10.66 30.82 -3.06
N GLU A 53 11.00 30.60 -1.79
CA GLU A 53 10.06 30.85 -0.69
C GLU A 53 9.72 32.33 -0.50
N GLN A 54 10.69 33.24 -0.66
CA GLN A 54 10.44 34.68 -0.65
C GLN A 54 9.49 35.10 -1.78
N MET A 55 9.71 34.58 -3.00
CA MET A 55 8.85 34.84 -4.16
C MET A 55 7.45 34.24 -3.98
N ARG A 56 7.33 33.03 -3.42
CA ARG A 56 6.03 32.44 -3.03
C ARG A 56 5.28 33.32 -2.03
N GLY A 57 6.00 33.85 -1.03
CA GLY A 57 5.45 34.78 -0.05
C GLY A 57 4.97 36.07 -0.67
N LEU A 58 5.78 36.66 -1.56
CA LEU A 58 5.42 37.88 -2.30
C LEU A 58 4.18 37.67 -3.17
N ARG A 59 4.15 36.60 -3.95
CA ARG A 59 3.01 36.20 -4.78
C ARG A 59 1.70 36.13 -4.01
N ARG A 60 1.72 35.54 -2.81
CA ARG A 60 0.54 35.51 -1.93
C ARG A 60 0.13 36.89 -1.44
N ARG A 61 1.07 37.75 -1.06
CA ARG A 61 0.77 39.11 -0.59
C ARG A 61 0.21 40.02 -1.68
N MET A 62 0.65 39.82 -2.92
CA MET A 62 0.19 40.56 -4.09
C MET A 62 -1.05 39.93 -4.74
N GLU A 63 -1.59 38.84 -4.17
CA GLU A 63 -2.73 38.10 -4.72
C GLU A 63 -2.55 37.72 -6.20
N PHE A 64 -1.31 37.46 -6.62
CA PHE A 64 -0.98 37.16 -8.01
C PHE A 64 -1.39 35.72 -8.37
N GLU A 65 -2.24 35.58 -9.38
CA GLU A 65 -2.82 34.27 -9.77
C GLU A 65 -1.80 33.32 -10.41
N GLY A 66 -0.78 33.83 -11.09
CA GLY A 66 0.26 33.01 -11.74
C GLY A 66 1.26 32.40 -10.76
N SER A 67 2.29 31.76 -11.30
CA SER A 67 3.40 31.13 -10.58
C SER A 67 4.39 32.16 -10.02
N PRO A 68 5.23 31.78 -9.02
CA PRO A 68 6.30 32.65 -8.52
C PRO A 68 7.25 33.14 -9.63
N TYR A 69 7.47 32.32 -10.68
CA TYR A 69 8.32 32.69 -11.81
C TYR A 69 7.66 33.72 -12.71
N GLU A 70 6.38 33.56 -13.03
CA GLU A 70 5.63 34.55 -13.83
C GLU A 70 5.60 35.91 -13.14
N LEU A 71 5.38 35.95 -11.82
CA LEU A 71 5.46 37.19 -11.05
C LEU A 71 6.85 37.83 -11.13
N ALA A 72 7.91 37.05 -10.94
CA ALA A 72 9.28 37.56 -11.06
C ALA A 72 9.57 38.07 -12.48
N ASP A 73 9.03 37.41 -13.50
CA ASP A 73 9.18 37.81 -14.89
C ASP A 73 8.46 39.14 -15.16
N GLU A 74 7.26 39.33 -14.63
CA GLU A 74 6.49 40.57 -14.74
C GLU A 74 7.21 41.75 -14.06
N ILE A 75 7.62 41.59 -12.79
CA ILE A 75 8.39 42.61 -12.05
C ILE A 75 9.66 42.98 -12.82
N ALA A 76 10.39 41.96 -13.30
CA ALA A 76 11.66 42.19 -14.00
C ALA A 76 11.49 42.84 -15.38
N ARG A 77 10.36 42.61 -16.07
CA ARG A 77 10.02 43.24 -17.36
C ARG A 77 9.53 44.67 -17.20
N ALA A 78 8.73 44.95 -16.17
CA ALA A 78 8.29 46.30 -15.84
C ALA A 78 9.50 47.23 -15.64
N GLY A 79 10.56 46.70 -15.02
CA GLY A 79 11.87 47.36 -15.00
C GLY A 79 11.91 48.65 -14.17
N ASP A 80 10.88 48.88 -13.34
CA ASP A 80 10.78 50.03 -12.46
C ASP A 80 11.90 49.98 -11.41
N ARG A 81 12.84 50.92 -11.50
CA ARG A 81 13.99 51.00 -10.60
C ARG A 81 13.59 51.37 -9.17
N GLY A 82 12.37 51.87 -8.95
CA GLY A 82 11.78 52.14 -7.64
C GLY A 82 11.13 50.93 -6.98
N ASP A 83 10.92 49.83 -7.71
CA ASP A 83 10.33 48.61 -7.17
C ASP A 83 11.34 47.88 -6.25
N GLU A 84 11.03 47.83 -4.96
CA GLU A 84 11.86 47.19 -3.94
C GLU A 84 12.04 45.68 -4.16
N HIS A 85 11.17 45.04 -4.94
CA HIS A 85 11.20 43.61 -5.25
C HIS A 85 11.99 43.29 -6.53
N LEU A 86 12.37 44.29 -7.33
CA LEU A 86 13.10 44.09 -8.58
C LEU A 86 14.43 43.32 -8.43
N PRO A 87 15.29 43.56 -7.40
CA PRO A 87 16.51 42.78 -7.21
C PRO A 87 16.22 41.29 -6.93
N LEU A 88 15.22 40.99 -6.11
CA LEU A 88 14.80 39.64 -5.77
C LEU A 88 14.30 38.90 -7.01
N ALA A 89 13.41 39.54 -7.79
CA ALA A 89 12.85 38.99 -9.02
C ALA A 89 13.94 38.66 -10.05
N ARG A 90 14.91 39.57 -10.24
CA ARG A 90 16.06 39.35 -11.15
C ARG A 90 16.94 38.20 -10.69
N GLU A 91 17.24 38.11 -9.40
CA GLU A 91 18.04 37.01 -8.86
C GLU A 91 17.33 35.66 -9.02
N TYR A 92 16.03 35.60 -8.72
CA TYR A 92 15.22 34.40 -8.89
C TYR A 92 15.24 33.92 -10.36
N ARG A 93 14.93 34.81 -11.31
CA ARG A 93 14.96 34.48 -12.75
C ARG A 93 16.31 33.94 -13.19
N ARG A 94 17.41 34.56 -12.74
CA ARG A 94 18.77 34.12 -13.04
C ARG A 94 19.04 32.71 -12.51
N LEU A 95 18.60 32.40 -11.29
CA LEU A 95 18.77 31.07 -10.70
C LEU A 95 17.93 30.02 -11.42
N VAL A 96 16.67 30.33 -11.80
CA VAL A 96 15.83 29.43 -12.60
C VAL A 96 16.45 29.17 -13.98
N HIS A 97 16.99 30.20 -14.65
CA HIS A 97 17.69 30.02 -15.92
C HIS A 97 18.91 29.10 -15.78
N ARG A 98 19.73 29.33 -14.75
CA ARG A 98 20.91 28.49 -14.46
C ARG A 98 20.54 27.05 -14.13
N ALA A 99 19.43 26.84 -13.43
CA ALA A 99 18.86 25.52 -13.18
C ALA A 99 18.50 24.83 -14.50
N ARG A 100 17.74 25.51 -15.37
CA ARG A 100 17.34 25.00 -16.68
C ARG A 100 18.54 24.58 -17.52
N GLU A 101 19.57 25.43 -17.63
CA GLU A 101 20.81 25.08 -18.37
C GLU A 101 21.51 23.83 -17.81
N ASN A 102 21.55 23.68 -16.48
CA ASN A 102 22.16 22.50 -15.88
C ASN A 102 21.33 21.24 -16.14
N MET A 103 20.00 21.33 -16.06
CA MET A 103 19.10 20.21 -16.35
C MET A 103 19.23 19.79 -17.81
N LEU A 104 19.20 20.73 -18.76
CA LEU A 104 19.38 20.46 -20.19
C LEU A 104 20.69 19.72 -20.48
N ARG A 105 21.80 20.17 -19.90
CA ARG A 105 23.10 19.48 -20.03
C ARG A 105 23.05 18.03 -19.53
N ARG A 106 22.35 17.75 -18.43
CA ARG A 106 22.21 16.37 -17.91
C ARG A 106 21.40 15.49 -18.85
N TYR A 107 20.37 16.04 -19.50
CA TYR A 107 19.60 15.31 -20.50
C TYR A 107 20.40 15.07 -21.78
N GLU A 108 21.28 16.00 -22.16
CA GLU A 108 22.27 15.79 -23.25
C GLU A 108 23.25 14.66 -22.92
N ASP A 109 23.80 14.64 -21.70
CA ASP A 109 24.69 13.56 -21.23
C ASP A 109 23.97 12.20 -21.25
N MET A 110 22.70 12.17 -20.82
CA MET A 110 21.87 10.97 -20.86
C MET A 110 21.60 10.49 -22.28
N GLU A 111 21.26 11.41 -23.20
CA GLU A 111 21.06 11.06 -24.60
C GLU A 111 22.36 10.55 -25.24
N ALA A 112 23.49 11.20 -24.98
CA ALA A 112 24.78 10.76 -25.48
C ALA A 112 25.12 9.33 -25.00
N LEU A 113 24.74 8.99 -23.76
CA LEU A 113 24.85 7.62 -23.26
C LEU A 113 23.95 6.65 -24.04
N PHE A 114 22.67 6.98 -24.25
CA PHE A 114 21.74 6.12 -24.98
C PHE A 114 22.11 5.95 -26.45
N ALA A 115 22.64 6.99 -27.10
CA ALA A 115 23.09 6.94 -28.49
C ALA A 115 24.27 5.98 -28.72
N ARG A 116 25.04 5.63 -27.66
CA ARG A 116 26.09 4.59 -27.73
C ARG A 116 25.52 3.16 -27.82
N HIS A 117 24.21 2.99 -27.68
CA HIS A 117 23.49 1.72 -27.74
C HIS A 117 22.36 1.77 -28.78
N PRO A 118 22.67 2.00 -30.08
CA PRO A 118 21.66 2.23 -31.12
C PRO A 118 20.78 1.00 -31.41
N ASP A 119 21.24 -0.19 -31.04
CA ASP A 119 20.52 -1.46 -31.15
C ASP A 119 19.46 -1.66 -30.05
N LYS A 120 19.40 -0.76 -29.06
CA LYS A 120 18.51 -0.86 -27.90
C LYS A 120 17.42 0.21 -27.97
N PRO A 121 16.15 -0.17 -28.21
CA PRO A 121 15.04 0.76 -28.07
C PRO A 121 14.89 1.20 -26.61
N ILE A 122 14.99 2.50 -26.35
CA ILE A 122 14.94 3.07 -25.00
C ILE A 122 13.85 4.14 -24.98
N PHE A 123 12.83 3.94 -24.13
CA PHE A 123 11.78 4.91 -23.84
C PHE A 123 12.03 5.57 -22.50
N VAL A 124 11.73 6.86 -22.42
CA VAL A 124 12.04 7.67 -21.24
C VAL A 124 10.79 8.36 -20.71
N LEU A 125 10.56 8.30 -19.39
CA LEU A 125 9.44 8.97 -18.74
C LEU A 125 9.95 9.95 -17.66
N PRO A 126 9.50 11.21 -17.62
CA PRO A 126 9.88 12.16 -16.57
C PRO A 126 9.19 11.86 -15.23
N GLY A 127 9.89 12.08 -14.12
CA GLY A 127 9.31 12.13 -12.77
C GLY A 127 9.07 13.55 -12.25
N ASN A 128 9.07 13.71 -10.92
CA ASN A 128 8.85 15.01 -10.26
C ASN A 128 10.10 15.88 -10.12
N TYR A 129 11.27 15.34 -10.45
CA TYR A 129 12.51 16.12 -10.59
C TYR A 129 12.73 16.64 -12.01
N ASP A 130 11.96 16.13 -12.97
CA ASP A 130 12.28 16.28 -14.39
C ASP A 130 11.47 17.37 -15.06
N MET A 131 12.10 17.96 -16.09
CA MET A 131 11.41 18.89 -16.97
C MET A 131 10.68 18.20 -18.12
N ASN A 132 9.88 18.97 -18.85
CA ASN A 132 9.23 18.51 -20.06
C ASN A 132 10.27 18.00 -21.08
N LEU A 133 10.36 16.68 -21.25
CA LEU A 133 11.38 16.04 -22.07
C LEU A 133 11.26 16.38 -23.55
N ALA A 134 10.05 16.78 -24.02
CA ALA A 134 9.84 17.28 -25.37
C ALA A 134 10.68 18.52 -25.71
N GLU A 135 11.18 19.25 -24.69
CA GLU A 135 12.04 20.43 -24.84
C GLU A 135 13.54 20.13 -24.60
N THR A 136 13.91 18.84 -24.62
CA THR A 136 15.26 18.37 -24.27
C THR A 136 15.85 17.47 -25.36
N ALA A 137 17.12 17.08 -25.21
CA ALA A 137 17.75 16.08 -26.10
C ALA A 137 17.02 14.73 -26.14
N LEU A 138 16.26 14.40 -25.09
CA LEU A 138 15.49 13.17 -24.95
C LEU A 138 14.12 13.21 -25.66
N ALA A 139 13.79 14.30 -26.37
CA ALA A 139 12.47 14.51 -26.95
C ALA A 139 11.98 13.37 -27.85
N HIS A 140 12.88 12.68 -28.55
CA HIS A 140 12.52 11.55 -29.43
C HIS A 140 12.31 10.21 -28.68
N ARG A 141 12.75 10.13 -27.41
CA ARG A 141 12.57 8.96 -26.53
C ARG A 141 11.43 9.13 -25.53
N ASP A 142 10.91 10.34 -25.41
CA ASP A 142 9.93 10.70 -24.41
C ASP A 142 8.60 9.95 -24.59
N LEU A 143 8.10 9.45 -23.46
CA LEU A 143 6.91 8.62 -23.30
C LEU A 143 5.74 9.39 -22.64
N HIS A 144 5.98 10.59 -22.08
CA HIS A 144 4.93 11.38 -21.44
C HIS A 144 3.89 11.84 -22.45
N LEU A 145 2.62 11.53 -22.19
CA LEU A 145 1.47 11.83 -23.05
C LEU A 145 1.60 11.26 -24.47
N ARG A 146 2.35 10.16 -24.61
CA ARG A 146 2.61 9.50 -25.89
C ARG A 146 2.31 8.02 -25.82
N VAL A 147 2.06 7.45 -27.00
CA VAL A 147 1.84 6.02 -27.20
C VAL A 147 2.86 5.55 -28.21
N HIS A 148 3.59 4.48 -27.86
CA HIS A 148 4.52 3.79 -28.73
C HIS A 148 4.07 2.34 -28.90
N GLU A 149 4.44 1.72 -30.01
CA GLU A 149 4.13 0.32 -30.28
C GLU A 149 5.41 -0.47 -30.50
N VAL A 150 5.56 -1.58 -29.77
CA VAL A 150 6.72 -2.47 -29.87
C VAL A 150 6.23 -3.89 -30.07
N GLU A 151 6.47 -4.48 -31.25
CA GLU A 151 5.98 -5.81 -31.65
C GLU A 151 4.50 -6.06 -31.29
N GLY A 152 3.64 -5.08 -31.54
CA GLY A 152 2.19 -5.15 -31.26
C GLY A 152 1.78 -4.87 -29.81
N LEU A 153 2.72 -4.54 -28.92
CA LEU A 153 2.45 -4.06 -27.55
C LEU A 153 2.30 -2.55 -27.54
N ARG A 154 1.12 -2.02 -27.15
CA ARG A 154 0.90 -0.57 -27.02
C ARG A 154 1.37 -0.10 -25.65
N ILE A 155 2.36 0.78 -25.63
CA ILE A 155 2.98 1.35 -24.43
C ILE A 155 2.61 2.82 -24.36
N ALA A 156 2.04 3.28 -23.24
CA ALA A 156 1.76 4.69 -23.04
C ALA A 156 2.23 5.15 -21.66
N GLY A 157 2.66 6.41 -21.54
CA GLY A 157 3.14 6.92 -20.26
C GLY A 157 2.62 8.29 -19.86
N TYR A 158 2.58 8.50 -18.56
CA TYR A 158 2.21 9.76 -17.93
C TYR A 158 3.19 10.05 -16.79
N GLY A 159 4.01 11.10 -16.95
CA GLY A 159 5.07 11.46 -16.02
C GLY A 159 4.65 12.47 -14.94
N GLY A 160 5.63 12.89 -14.15
CA GLY A 160 5.41 13.78 -13.00
C GLY A 160 4.86 13.06 -11.77
N ALA A 161 4.75 13.79 -10.65
CA ALA A 161 4.04 13.34 -9.45
C ALA A 161 3.44 14.53 -8.69
N GLN A 162 2.38 14.29 -7.92
CA GLN A 162 1.70 15.32 -7.12
C GLN A 162 2.45 15.60 -5.82
N VAL A 163 3.70 16.05 -5.92
CA VAL A 163 4.57 16.33 -4.77
C VAL A 163 5.38 17.60 -5.01
N PHE A 164 5.69 18.31 -3.94
CA PHE A 164 6.67 19.39 -3.99
C PHE A 164 8.08 18.80 -3.97
N THR A 165 8.89 19.13 -4.98
CA THR A 165 10.30 18.69 -5.08
C THR A 165 11.23 19.82 -4.65
N PRO A 166 11.84 19.76 -3.45
CA PRO A 166 12.74 20.82 -3.00
C PRO A 166 13.96 20.96 -3.91
N GLY A 167 14.30 22.21 -4.25
CA GLY A 167 15.54 22.51 -4.98
C GLY A 167 15.47 22.37 -6.50
N ILE A 168 14.30 22.02 -7.05
CA ILE A 168 14.00 22.12 -8.48
C ILE A 168 13.00 23.29 -8.67
N PRO A 169 13.19 24.17 -9.66
CA PRO A 169 12.20 25.21 -9.94
C PRO A 169 10.85 24.66 -10.37
N GLU A 170 9.78 25.14 -9.73
CA GLU A 170 8.41 24.70 -9.98
C GLU A 170 7.92 24.98 -11.40
N SER A 171 8.49 25.99 -12.05
CA SER A 171 8.19 26.33 -13.44
C SER A 171 8.84 25.39 -14.46
N LEU A 172 9.81 24.58 -14.03
CA LEU A 172 10.53 23.66 -14.92
C LEU A 172 10.01 22.23 -14.85
N ILE A 173 9.35 21.82 -13.78
CA ILE A 173 8.95 20.42 -13.58
C ILE A 173 7.71 20.02 -14.41
N VAL A 174 7.65 18.76 -14.82
CA VAL A 174 6.43 18.17 -15.37
C VAL A 174 5.35 18.14 -14.29
N LYS A 175 4.21 18.76 -14.59
CA LYS A 175 3.06 18.80 -13.67
C LYS A 175 2.26 17.50 -13.74
N PHE A 176 1.88 17.01 -12.56
CA PHE A 176 0.87 15.97 -12.44
C PHE A 176 -0.49 16.62 -12.22
N ASN A 177 -1.34 16.61 -13.25
CA ASN A 177 -2.60 17.35 -13.25
C ASN A 177 -3.73 16.47 -12.69
N GLU A 178 -3.85 16.50 -11.37
CA GLU A 178 -4.93 15.85 -10.63
C GLU A 178 -5.48 16.80 -9.55
N SER A 179 -6.79 16.96 -9.54
CA SER A 179 -7.46 17.87 -8.62
C SER A 179 -8.81 17.30 -8.18
N ARG A 180 -9.33 17.86 -7.10
CA ARG A 180 -10.65 17.53 -6.58
C ARG A 180 -11.46 18.79 -6.52
N ASP A 181 -12.43 18.91 -7.41
CA ASP A 181 -13.30 20.08 -7.49
C ASP A 181 -14.76 19.67 -7.27
N HIS A 182 -15.43 20.34 -6.33
CA HIS A 182 -16.84 20.14 -5.97
C HIS A 182 -17.29 18.66 -5.87
N GLY A 183 -16.43 17.79 -5.33
CA GLY A 183 -16.72 16.36 -5.13
C GLY A 183 -16.45 15.47 -6.34
N ARG A 184 -16.03 16.02 -7.49
CA ARG A 184 -15.54 15.29 -8.66
C ARG A 184 -14.01 15.26 -8.65
N ASN A 185 -13.43 14.10 -8.92
CA ASN A 185 -11.99 13.97 -9.11
C ASN A 185 -11.69 14.21 -10.60
N TYR A 186 -10.85 15.19 -10.91
CA TYR A 186 -10.26 15.37 -12.23
C TYR A 186 -8.86 14.75 -12.23
N SER A 187 -8.52 13.98 -13.26
CA SER A 187 -7.20 13.36 -13.41
C SER A 187 -6.86 13.23 -14.88
N GLU A 188 -5.90 14.04 -15.35
CA GLU A 188 -5.45 14.00 -16.75
C GLU A 188 -4.85 12.64 -17.10
N ALA A 189 -4.17 12.00 -16.14
CA ALA A 189 -3.61 10.66 -16.30
C ALA A 189 -4.71 9.61 -16.55
N TYR A 190 -5.82 9.68 -15.80
CA TYR A 190 -6.99 8.81 -16.03
C TYR A 190 -7.55 9.01 -17.43
N ASP A 191 -7.82 10.26 -17.81
CA ASP A 191 -8.41 10.58 -19.13
C ASP A 191 -7.50 10.13 -20.27
N PHE A 192 -6.20 10.39 -20.16
CA PHE A 192 -5.19 9.96 -21.12
C PHE A 192 -5.18 8.44 -21.29
N PHE A 193 -5.12 7.67 -20.19
CA PHE A 193 -5.07 6.21 -20.27
C PHE A 193 -6.40 5.58 -20.69
N MET A 194 -7.53 6.18 -20.33
CA MET A 194 -8.85 5.75 -20.80
C MET A 194 -9.03 5.96 -22.31
N LYS A 195 -8.49 7.06 -22.84
CA LYS A 195 -8.49 7.36 -24.29
C LYS A 195 -7.55 6.44 -25.05
N THR A 196 -6.34 6.23 -24.55
CA THR A 196 -5.29 5.51 -25.28
C THR A 196 -5.42 3.99 -25.15
N ARG A 197 -5.90 3.48 -24.01
CA ARG A 197 -6.01 2.04 -23.70
C ARG A 197 -4.73 1.26 -24.05
N PRO A 198 -3.60 1.57 -23.42
CA PRO A 198 -2.36 0.82 -23.64
C PRO A 198 -2.47 -0.61 -23.10
N ASP A 199 -1.66 -1.51 -23.63
CA ASP A 199 -1.39 -2.80 -23.00
C ASP A 199 -0.47 -2.62 -21.77
N MET A 200 0.45 -1.66 -21.85
CA MET A 200 1.42 -1.31 -20.81
C MET A 200 1.32 0.19 -20.50
N ALA A 201 0.84 0.52 -19.31
CA ALA A 201 0.88 1.87 -18.80
C ALA A 201 2.17 2.09 -17.99
N VAL A 202 2.80 3.26 -18.14
CA VAL A 202 3.98 3.66 -17.38
C VAL A 202 3.69 4.99 -16.68
N THR A 203 3.87 5.03 -15.37
CA THR A 203 3.70 6.24 -14.56
C THR A 203 4.90 6.41 -13.65
N HIS A 204 5.21 7.65 -13.25
CA HIS A 204 6.12 7.85 -12.12
C HIS A 204 5.34 7.81 -10.80
N HIS A 205 4.26 8.59 -10.73
CA HIS A 205 3.39 8.63 -9.56
C HIS A 205 2.57 7.34 -9.41
N PRO A 206 2.54 6.71 -8.22
CA PRO A 206 1.83 5.45 -8.02
C PRO A 206 0.30 5.64 -7.93
N PRO A 207 -0.50 4.61 -8.25
CA PRO A 207 -1.94 4.61 -7.98
C PRO A 207 -2.24 4.57 -6.48
N TYR A 208 -3.34 5.20 -6.07
CA TYR A 208 -3.79 5.16 -4.68
C TYR A 208 -4.03 3.72 -4.17
N GLY A 209 -3.37 3.35 -3.08
CA GLY A 209 -3.40 2.03 -2.45
C GLY A 209 -2.57 0.95 -3.15
N ILE A 210 -1.72 1.32 -4.13
CA ILE A 210 -0.82 0.40 -4.83
C ILE A 210 0.57 1.02 -4.85
N PHE A 211 1.52 0.45 -4.13
CA PHE A 211 2.90 0.96 -4.03
C PHE A 211 3.02 2.44 -3.62
N ASP A 212 2.07 2.97 -2.87
CA ASP A 212 1.95 4.42 -2.61
C ASP A 212 2.01 4.80 -1.12
N LYS A 213 2.40 3.84 -0.28
CA LYS A 213 2.35 3.97 1.18
C LYS A 213 3.63 4.57 1.78
N LEU A 214 3.44 5.60 2.61
CA LEU A 214 4.44 6.11 3.54
C LEU A 214 4.18 5.58 4.96
N ALA A 215 5.25 5.23 5.69
CA ALA A 215 5.19 4.61 7.01
C ALA A 215 4.33 5.36 8.05
N HIS A 216 4.22 6.69 7.92
CA HIS A 216 3.49 7.56 8.85
C HIS A 216 2.35 8.37 8.24
N TYR A 217 2.29 8.49 6.90
CA TYR A 217 1.30 9.33 6.22
C TYR A 217 0.21 8.52 5.50
N GLY A 218 0.36 7.19 5.41
CA GLY A 218 -0.59 6.34 4.71
C GLY A 218 -0.38 6.38 3.20
N ASN A 219 -1.46 6.15 2.46
CA ASN A 219 -1.48 6.09 1.00
C ASN A 219 -1.52 7.51 0.43
N ILE A 220 -0.60 7.83 -0.47
CA ILE A 220 -0.47 9.16 -1.10
C ILE A 220 -0.50 9.11 -2.62
N GLY A 221 -0.89 7.98 -3.21
CA GLY A 221 -0.96 7.81 -4.66
C GLY A 221 -2.19 8.46 -5.27
N SER A 222 -2.22 8.47 -6.60
CA SER A 222 -3.26 9.12 -7.40
C SER A 222 -4.58 8.31 -7.39
N PRO A 223 -5.71 8.91 -6.98
CA PRO A 223 -7.02 8.29 -7.11
C PRO A 223 -7.43 8.05 -8.57
N GLY A 224 -7.06 8.91 -9.51
CA GLY A 224 -7.38 8.73 -10.94
C GLY A 224 -6.62 7.58 -11.56
N LEU A 225 -5.33 7.43 -11.26
CA LEU A 225 -4.56 6.24 -11.66
C LEU A 225 -5.14 4.98 -11.05
N ARG A 226 -5.60 5.04 -9.79
CA ARG A 226 -6.28 3.89 -9.16
C ARG A 226 -7.57 3.53 -9.89
N GLN A 227 -8.40 4.53 -10.20
CA GLN A 227 -9.62 4.34 -10.97
C GLN A 227 -9.34 3.71 -12.34
N TYR A 228 -8.26 4.12 -13.01
CA TYR A 228 -7.84 3.52 -14.27
C TYR A 228 -7.42 2.04 -14.08
N VAL A 229 -6.58 1.73 -13.08
CA VAL A 229 -6.15 0.34 -12.81
C VAL A 229 -7.33 -0.58 -12.52
N ASP A 230 -8.33 -0.10 -11.78
CA ASP A 230 -9.53 -0.86 -11.44
C ASP A 230 -10.38 -1.24 -12.68
N THR A 231 -10.16 -0.62 -13.84
CA THR A 231 -10.80 -1.02 -15.12
C THR A 231 -10.26 -2.33 -15.69
N GLY A 232 -9.01 -2.69 -15.35
CA GLY A 232 -8.33 -3.86 -15.90
C GLY A 232 -7.94 -3.77 -17.38
N TYR A 233 -7.94 -2.58 -17.98
CA TYR A 233 -7.59 -2.43 -19.41
C TYR A 233 -6.11 -2.68 -19.71
N SER A 234 -5.21 -2.16 -18.87
CA SER A 234 -3.79 -2.46 -19.00
C SER A 234 -3.49 -3.86 -18.50
N LYS A 235 -2.63 -4.58 -19.22
CA LYS A 235 -2.07 -5.84 -18.74
C LYS A 235 -1.02 -5.58 -17.66
N ILE A 236 -0.26 -4.49 -17.82
CA ILE A 236 0.84 -4.12 -16.92
C ILE A 236 0.81 -2.62 -16.63
N LEU A 237 1.07 -2.26 -15.37
CA LEU A 237 1.37 -0.90 -14.93
C LEU A 237 2.77 -0.87 -14.32
N LEU A 238 3.63 -0.01 -14.84
CA LEU A 238 4.95 0.26 -14.28
C LEU A 238 4.91 1.58 -13.49
N THR A 239 5.42 1.58 -12.25
CA THR A 239 5.45 2.77 -11.37
C THR A 239 6.78 2.93 -10.66
N GLY A 240 7.07 4.14 -10.18
CA GLY A 240 8.23 4.48 -9.35
C GLY A 240 7.85 5.30 -8.12
N HIS A 241 8.69 6.30 -7.81
CA HIS A 241 8.50 7.34 -6.79
C HIS A 241 8.58 6.86 -5.32
N MET A 242 7.92 5.75 -4.96
CA MET A 242 7.97 5.19 -3.60
C MET A 242 9.03 4.13 -3.47
N HIS A 243 10.22 4.56 -3.04
CA HIS A 243 11.40 3.69 -2.92
C HIS A 243 11.20 2.56 -1.90
N GLU A 244 10.39 2.79 -0.87
CA GLU A 244 10.18 1.84 0.23
C GLU A 244 9.06 0.84 -0.03
N ASN A 245 8.27 1.04 -1.09
CA ASN A 245 7.08 0.25 -1.35
C ASN A 245 7.15 -0.36 -2.75
N TRP A 246 7.93 -1.42 -2.85
CA TRP A 246 8.32 -2.09 -4.09
C TRP A 246 7.71 -3.49 -4.21
N GLY A 247 7.84 -4.08 -5.39
CA GLY A 247 7.44 -5.45 -5.69
C GLY A 247 6.53 -5.55 -6.90
N VAL A 248 5.80 -6.67 -6.98
CA VAL A 248 4.87 -6.96 -8.06
C VAL A 248 3.55 -7.45 -7.49
N GLU A 249 2.45 -6.80 -7.87
CA GLU A 249 1.11 -7.11 -7.39
C GLU A 249 0.10 -7.20 -8.53
N LEU A 250 -0.95 -8.02 -8.37
CA LEU A 250 -2.06 -8.11 -9.32
C LEU A 250 -3.28 -7.38 -8.75
N HIS A 251 -3.75 -6.36 -9.45
CA HIS A 251 -4.93 -5.56 -9.10
C HIS A 251 -5.88 -5.47 -10.28
N ALA A 252 -7.12 -5.94 -10.09
CA ALA A 252 -8.18 -5.92 -11.12
C ALA A 252 -7.75 -6.49 -12.49
N GLY A 253 -6.84 -7.47 -12.52
CA GLY A 253 -6.31 -8.04 -13.76
C GLY A 253 -5.05 -7.36 -14.30
N THR A 254 -4.69 -6.19 -13.78
CA THR A 254 -3.48 -5.44 -14.12
C THR A 254 -2.31 -5.88 -13.22
N VAL A 255 -1.15 -6.21 -13.80
CA VAL A 255 0.07 -6.46 -13.03
C VAL A 255 0.81 -5.15 -12.79
N CYS A 256 0.84 -4.69 -11.55
CA CYS A 256 1.55 -3.49 -11.12
C CYS A 256 2.98 -3.86 -10.69
N VAL A 257 3.97 -3.09 -11.12
CA VAL A 257 5.40 -3.30 -10.83
C VAL A 257 6.04 -2.01 -10.32
N ASN A 258 6.72 -2.08 -9.17
CA ASN A 258 7.62 -1.04 -8.69
C ASN A 258 8.97 -1.66 -8.31
N PRO A 259 10.09 -1.35 -8.99
CA PRO A 259 11.39 -1.94 -8.72
C PRO A 259 12.15 -1.29 -7.56
N SER A 260 11.59 -0.32 -6.82
CA SER A 260 12.34 0.57 -5.92
C SER A 260 13.24 1.56 -6.70
N ASN A 261 14.15 2.25 -6.00
CA ASN A 261 14.99 3.29 -6.58
C ASN A 261 16.24 2.75 -7.29
N PHE A 262 16.46 3.20 -8.52
CA PHE A 262 17.68 2.90 -9.25
C PHE A 262 18.85 3.79 -8.81
N GLY A 263 18.69 5.09 -8.74
CA GLY A 263 19.71 5.99 -8.22
C GLY A 263 19.76 6.02 -6.71
N LYS A 264 20.86 6.53 -6.16
CA LYS A 264 21.00 6.73 -4.72
C LYS A 264 20.22 7.97 -4.28
N ALA A 265 19.07 7.78 -3.65
CA ALA A 265 18.35 8.86 -2.94
C ALA A 265 18.81 8.94 -1.48
N GLN A 266 19.07 10.15 -0.96
CA GLN A 266 19.46 10.32 0.45
C GLN A 266 18.29 9.99 1.39
N ARG A 267 18.54 9.13 2.37
CA ARG A 267 17.66 8.94 3.54
C ARG A 267 18.34 9.50 4.79
N PRO A 268 17.65 10.28 5.64
CA PRO A 268 18.16 10.62 6.96
C PRO A 268 18.44 9.34 7.77
N GLY A 269 19.70 9.14 8.19
CA GLY A 269 20.07 8.06 9.11
C GLY A 269 20.27 6.66 8.50
N LYS A 270 20.22 6.48 7.18
CA LYS A 270 20.58 5.21 6.50
C LYS A 270 21.48 5.47 5.30
N LEU A 271 22.44 4.56 5.05
CA LEU A 271 23.24 4.58 3.82
C LEU A 271 22.31 4.46 2.60
N PRO A 272 22.46 5.31 1.57
CA PRO A 272 21.65 5.21 0.37
C PRO A 272 22.00 3.92 -0.39
N LYS A 273 21.06 2.97 -0.40
CA LYS A 273 21.11 1.77 -1.25
C LYS A 273 20.17 1.97 -2.44
N GLY A 274 20.60 1.55 -3.62
CA GLY A 274 19.88 1.70 -4.87
C GLY A 274 20.36 0.66 -5.88
N SER A 275 20.35 1.05 -7.14
CA SER A 275 20.67 0.27 -8.33
C SER A 275 19.70 -0.89 -8.57
N TYR A 276 18.46 -0.73 -8.08
CA TYR A 276 17.40 -1.71 -8.25
C TYR A 276 16.62 -1.49 -9.55
N PHE A 277 16.32 -2.58 -10.25
CA PHE A 277 15.56 -2.55 -11.51
C PHE A 277 14.85 -3.88 -11.74
N CYS A 278 13.92 -3.92 -12.68
CA CYS A 278 13.18 -5.14 -13.00
C CYS A 278 13.46 -5.61 -14.43
N GLY A 279 13.67 -6.93 -14.59
CA GLY A 279 13.59 -7.61 -15.87
C GLY A 279 12.24 -8.30 -16.03
N ILE A 280 11.45 -7.90 -17.03
CA ILE A 280 10.08 -8.39 -17.23
C ILE A 280 10.03 -9.24 -18.50
N ARG A 281 9.40 -10.41 -18.40
CA ARG A 281 9.15 -11.33 -19.52
C ARG A 281 7.67 -11.35 -19.86
N LEU A 282 7.39 -11.22 -21.15
CA LEU A 282 6.04 -11.24 -21.71
C LEU A 282 5.91 -12.32 -22.77
N HIS A 283 4.74 -12.96 -22.82
CA HIS A 283 4.36 -13.88 -23.89
C HIS A 283 3.03 -13.44 -24.49
N ALA A 284 2.99 -13.17 -25.80
CA ALA A 284 1.83 -12.61 -26.50
C ALA A 284 1.24 -11.36 -25.81
N GLY A 285 2.11 -10.49 -25.29
CA GLY A 285 1.75 -9.28 -24.53
C GLY A 285 1.28 -9.51 -23.09
N PHE A 286 1.13 -10.77 -22.63
CA PHE A 286 0.75 -11.09 -21.26
C PHE A 286 1.97 -11.25 -20.35
N PHE A 287 1.82 -10.83 -19.09
CA PHE A 287 2.85 -10.98 -18.05
C PHE A 287 3.19 -12.45 -17.80
N LEU A 288 4.45 -12.83 -17.98
CA LEU A 288 4.93 -14.18 -17.70
C LEU A 288 5.74 -14.24 -16.40
N ALA A 289 6.68 -13.30 -16.21
CA ALA A 289 7.49 -13.22 -15.00
C ALA A 289 8.17 -11.85 -14.88
N CYS A 290 8.56 -11.49 -13.67
CA CYS A 290 9.40 -10.34 -13.39
C CYS A 290 10.48 -10.72 -12.38
N SER A 291 11.73 -10.36 -12.65
CA SER A 291 12.85 -10.52 -11.71
C SER A 291 13.23 -9.14 -11.20
N LEU A 292 13.17 -8.92 -9.89
CA LEU A 292 13.77 -7.74 -9.26
C LEU A 292 15.26 -7.96 -9.08
N ARG A 293 16.06 -6.99 -9.48
CA ARG A 293 17.50 -7.09 -9.66
C ARG A 293 18.22 -5.94 -9.00
N GLN A 294 19.49 -6.14 -8.70
CA GLN A 294 20.39 -5.06 -8.33
C GLN A 294 21.69 -5.14 -9.12
N VAL A 295 22.18 -4.00 -9.59
CA VAL A 295 23.50 -3.91 -10.26
C VAL A 295 24.60 -4.29 -9.27
N GLU A 296 25.50 -5.17 -9.69
CA GLU A 296 26.69 -5.56 -8.93
C GLU A 296 27.88 -5.72 -9.87
N GLY A 297 28.98 -5.01 -9.58
CA GLY A 297 30.16 -5.00 -10.44
C GLY A 297 29.80 -4.55 -11.86
N GLU A 298 30.20 -5.35 -12.85
CA GLU A 298 29.87 -5.16 -14.27
C GLU A 298 28.56 -5.85 -14.71
N GLY A 299 27.84 -6.48 -13.78
CA GLY A 299 26.61 -7.22 -14.05
C GLY A 299 25.48 -6.85 -13.10
N TYR A 300 24.65 -7.83 -12.79
CA TYR A 300 23.55 -7.70 -11.83
C TYR A 300 23.24 -9.05 -11.18
N ARG A 301 22.63 -9.00 -10.00
CA ARG A 301 22.07 -10.17 -9.32
C ARG A 301 20.56 -10.11 -9.29
N ASP A 302 19.93 -11.26 -9.49
CA ASP A 302 18.49 -11.44 -9.29
C ASP A 302 18.23 -11.64 -7.79
N ILE A 303 17.35 -10.81 -7.22
CA ILE A 303 17.00 -10.85 -5.80
C ILE A 303 15.78 -11.73 -5.58
N VAL A 304 14.75 -11.53 -6.41
CA VAL A 304 13.46 -12.18 -6.26
C VAL A 304 12.73 -12.27 -7.59
N ASP A 305 12.12 -13.42 -7.82
CA ASP A 305 11.29 -13.70 -8.98
C ASP A 305 9.80 -13.64 -8.63
N TYR A 306 9.04 -13.05 -9.55
CA TYR A 306 7.59 -12.94 -9.52
C TYR A 306 6.99 -13.64 -10.73
N TYR A 307 5.98 -14.48 -10.51
CA TYR A 307 5.27 -15.17 -11.58
C TYR A 307 3.78 -15.31 -11.27
N PRO A 308 2.91 -15.28 -12.30
CA PRO A 308 1.48 -15.40 -12.11
C PRO A 308 1.11 -16.82 -11.68
N THR A 309 0.08 -16.91 -10.85
CA THR A 309 -0.58 -18.15 -10.40
C THR A 309 -2.09 -17.90 -10.34
N GLU A 310 -2.88 -18.98 -10.19
CA GLU A 310 -4.33 -18.86 -9.99
C GLU A 310 -4.73 -17.97 -8.79
N ARG A 311 -3.83 -17.75 -7.83
CA ARG A 311 -4.06 -16.95 -6.61
C ARG A 311 -3.46 -15.53 -6.68
N GLY A 312 -3.00 -15.11 -7.85
CA GLY A 312 -2.30 -13.86 -8.11
C GLY A 312 -0.80 -14.05 -8.31
N ILE A 313 0.01 -13.07 -7.95
CA ILE A 313 1.48 -13.14 -8.12
C ILE A 313 2.09 -13.96 -6.98
N ARG A 314 2.89 -14.98 -7.33
CA ARG A 314 3.75 -15.69 -6.39
C ARG A 314 5.16 -15.13 -6.46
N GLU A 315 5.78 -15.09 -5.29
CA GLU A 315 7.14 -14.63 -5.09
C GLU A 315 8.07 -15.81 -4.78
N LEU A 316 9.26 -15.80 -5.36
CA LEU A 316 10.35 -16.72 -5.09
C LEU A 316 11.61 -15.91 -4.78
N ILE A 317 11.98 -15.87 -3.51
CA ILE A 317 13.20 -15.18 -3.05
C ILE A 317 14.41 -16.00 -3.48
N LEU A 318 15.29 -15.38 -4.26
CA LEU A 318 16.51 -16.00 -4.79
C LEU A 318 17.72 -15.66 -3.92
N ASP A 319 17.81 -14.41 -3.48
CA ASP A 319 18.84 -13.93 -2.55
C ASP A 319 18.19 -13.38 -1.28
N PRO A 320 18.08 -14.18 -0.20
CA PRO A 320 17.48 -13.74 1.06
C PRO A 320 18.20 -12.55 1.70
N HIS A 321 19.51 -12.42 1.53
CA HIS A 321 20.28 -11.33 2.12
C HIS A 321 19.93 -10.01 1.44
N LEU A 322 20.06 -9.93 0.11
CA LEU A 322 19.68 -8.74 -0.66
C LEU A 322 18.18 -8.44 -0.51
N TYR A 323 17.34 -9.47 -0.44
CA TYR A 323 15.91 -9.32 -0.22
C TYR A 323 15.60 -8.68 1.15
N MET A 324 16.31 -9.06 2.21
CA MET A 324 16.18 -8.39 3.52
C MET A 324 16.72 -6.96 3.49
N GLU A 325 17.76 -6.69 2.71
CA GLU A 325 18.36 -5.36 2.60
C GLU A 325 17.47 -4.33 1.88
N LEU A 326 16.55 -4.77 1.01
CA LEU A 326 15.53 -3.93 0.36
C LEU A 326 14.54 -3.26 1.36
N GLY A 327 14.53 -3.72 2.63
CA GLY A 327 13.78 -3.09 3.72
C GLY A 327 12.40 -3.69 4.01
N GLU A 328 11.83 -3.32 5.16
CA GLU A 328 10.70 -4.01 5.82
C GLU A 328 9.29 -3.66 5.31
N PHE A 329 9.12 -2.70 4.39
CA PHE A 329 7.79 -2.27 3.94
C PHE A 329 7.29 -3.09 2.74
N LYS A 330 7.00 -4.36 2.98
CA LYS A 330 6.05 -5.08 2.12
C LYS A 330 4.64 -4.73 2.60
N PRO A 331 3.77 -4.07 1.82
CA PRO A 331 2.36 -4.05 2.14
C PRO A 331 1.88 -5.50 2.14
N ARG A 332 1.69 -6.06 3.33
CA ARG A 332 0.87 -7.26 3.46
C ARG A 332 -0.47 -6.92 2.81
N ARG A 333 -0.85 -7.62 1.72
CA ARG A 333 -2.20 -7.64 1.15
C ARG A 333 -3.20 -7.32 2.25
N GLU A 334 -3.83 -6.16 2.20
CA GLU A 334 -4.59 -5.65 3.33
C GLU A 334 -5.81 -6.56 3.55
N ARG A 335 -5.73 -7.43 4.56
CA ARG A 335 -6.70 -8.52 4.75
C ARG A 335 -8.00 -8.09 5.44
N HIS A 336 -8.04 -6.86 5.97
CA HIS A 336 -9.09 -6.34 6.83
C HIS A 336 -9.21 -4.80 6.75
N VAL A 337 -10.41 -4.28 7.01
CA VAL A 337 -10.68 -2.83 7.21
C VAL A 337 -9.84 -2.22 8.35
N ARG A 338 -9.57 -0.91 8.30
CA ARG A 338 -8.65 -0.19 9.20
C ARG A 338 -8.94 -0.45 10.69
N GLU A 339 -10.20 -0.40 11.07
CA GLU A 339 -10.64 -0.55 12.45
C GLU A 339 -10.28 -1.94 12.98
N VAL A 340 -10.55 -2.99 12.19
CA VAL A 340 -10.23 -4.38 12.55
C VAL A 340 -8.72 -4.56 12.71
N ARG A 341 -7.92 -3.84 11.92
CA ARG A 341 -6.46 -3.87 12.03
C ARG A 341 -5.97 -3.22 13.32
N ILE A 342 -6.53 -2.06 13.69
CA ILE A 342 -6.21 -1.37 14.94
C ILE A 342 -6.57 -2.30 16.11
N PHE A 343 -7.80 -2.81 16.14
CA PHE A 343 -8.25 -3.76 17.15
C PHE A 343 -7.33 -4.98 17.25
N ASN A 344 -6.94 -5.58 16.13
CA ASN A 344 -6.07 -6.77 16.15
C ASN A 344 -4.64 -6.46 16.60
N ARG A 345 -4.10 -5.26 16.32
CA ARG A 345 -2.80 -4.82 16.87
C ARG A 345 -2.89 -4.70 18.39
N VAL A 346 -3.94 -4.05 18.89
CA VAL A 346 -4.17 -3.90 20.32
C VAL A 346 -4.35 -5.27 20.98
N LYS A 347 -5.23 -6.13 20.43
CA LYS A 347 -5.41 -7.51 20.89
C LYS A 347 -4.10 -8.28 20.94
N SER A 348 -3.28 -8.20 19.89
CA SER A 348 -2.00 -8.91 19.83
C SER A 348 -1.02 -8.45 20.91
N TYR A 349 -1.04 -7.16 21.27
CA TYR A 349 -0.22 -6.63 22.35
C TYR A 349 -0.59 -7.24 23.70
N PHE A 350 -1.87 -7.16 24.10
CA PHE A 350 -2.34 -7.76 25.37
C PHE A 350 -2.12 -9.27 25.39
N ARG A 351 -2.33 -9.97 24.27
CA ARG A 351 -2.07 -11.40 24.18
C ARG A 351 -0.60 -11.80 24.38
N GLY A 352 0.35 -10.86 24.27
CA GLY A 352 1.74 -11.09 24.67
C GLY A 352 1.89 -11.41 26.15
N TYR A 353 0.91 -11.05 26.97
CA TYR A 353 0.91 -11.21 28.43
C TYR A 353 -0.20 -12.17 28.92
N ASP A 354 -0.59 -13.14 28.07
CA ASP A 354 -1.67 -14.11 28.29
C ASP A 354 -1.59 -14.72 29.71
N THR A 355 -2.66 -14.56 30.50
CA THR A 355 -2.74 -15.09 31.87
C THR A 355 -2.86 -16.61 31.90
N ASP A 356 -2.44 -17.24 32.99
CA ASP A 356 -2.63 -18.69 33.19
C ASP A 356 -4.10 -19.09 33.13
N GLU A 357 -4.98 -18.25 33.68
CA GLU A 357 -6.43 -18.46 33.61
C GLU A 357 -6.94 -18.41 32.16
N SER A 358 -6.44 -17.49 31.34
CA SER A 358 -6.77 -17.44 29.90
C SER A 358 -6.34 -18.72 29.18
N ARG A 359 -5.11 -19.19 29.46
CA ARG A 359 -4.60 -20.46 28.91
C ARG A 359 -5.43 -21.66 29.36
N ARG A 360 -5.81 -21.71 30.64
CA ARG A 360 -6.65 -22.77 31.22
C ARG A 360 -8.01 -22.84 30.53
N ARG A 361 -8.69 -21.71 30.34
CA ARG A 361 -10.00 -21.66 29.66
C ARG A 361 -9.93 -22.09 28.20
N ILE A 362 -8.88 -21.71 27.48
CA ILE A 362 -8.66 -22.21 26.12
C ILE A 362 -8.40 -23.72 26.11
N ALA A 363 -7.64 -24.25 27.07
CA ALA A 363 -7.41 -25.69 27.20
C ALA A 363 -8.71 -26.45 27.55
N MET A 364 -9.55 -25.87 28.40
CA MET A 364 -10.87 -26.38 28.76
C MET A 364 -11.78 -26.49 27.53
N LEU A 365 -11.92 -25.40 26.76
CA LEU A 365 -12.70 -25.42 25.50
C LEU A 365 -12.12 -26.41 24.48
N ARG A 366 -10.80 -26.64 24.52
CA ARG A 366 -10.16 -27.66 23.68
C ARG A 366 -10.51 -29.09 24.05
N ARG A 367 -10.75 -29.37 25.33
CA ARG A 367 -11.26 -30.68 25.77
C ARG A 367 -12.71 -30.83 25.33
N LEU A 368 -13.53 -29.81 25.63
CA LEU A 368 -14.95 -29.81 25.30
C LEU A 368 -15.23 -30.15 23.83
N TYR A 369 -14.59 -29.48 22.86
CA TYR A 369 -14.86 -29.80 21.45
C TYR A 369 -14.38 -31.19 21.03
N ARG A 370 -13.37 -31.76 21.70
CA ARG A 370 -12.90 -33.12 21.39
C ARG A 370 -13.89 -34.16 21.90
N ASP A 371 -14.42 -33.96 23.10
CA ASP A 371 -15.43 -34.85 23.69
C ASP A 371 -16.70 -34.87 22.82
N PHE A 372 -17.10 -33.72 22.26
CA PHE A 372 -18.19 -33.66 21.29
C PHE A 372 -17.84 -34.32 19.94
N ALA A 373 -16.61 -34.16 19.46
CA ALA A 373 -16.17 -34.80 18.22
C ALA A 373 -16.20 -36.34 18.32
N GLU A 374 -15.88 -36.92 19.49
CA GLU A 374 -16.01 -38.37 19.75
C GLU A 374 -17.46 -38.86 19.66
N ARG A 375 -18.43 -37.98 19.92
CA ARG A 375 -19.88 -38.25 19.81
C ARG A 375 -20.43 -37.88 18.42
N GLY A 376 -19.56 -37.54 17.47
CA GLY A 376 -19.94 -37.18 16.10
C GLY A 376 -20.45 -35.75 15.94
N VAL A 377 -20.30 -34.87 16.94
CA VAL A 377 -20.75 -33.48 16.91
C VAL A 377 -19.56 -32.55 16.71
N GLU A 378 -19.48 -31.89 15.55
CA GLU A 378 -18.41 -30.92 15.27
C GLU A 378 -18.80 -29.51 15.75
N ILE A 379 -18.02 -28.98 16.70
CA ILE A 379 -18.15 -27.60 17.19
C ILE A 379 -16.81 -26.86 17.23
N ALA A 380 -16.87 -25.54 17.08
CA ALA A 380 -15.75 -24.62 17.25
C ALA A 380 -16.21 -23.35 17.95
N PHE A 381 -15.26 -22.55 18.44
CA PHE A 381 -15.58 -21.32 19.16
C PHE A 381 -14.71 -20.16 18.70
N ASP A 382 -15.25 -18.95 18.76
CA ASP A 382 -14.47 -17.74 18.99
C ASP A 382 -14.71 -17.27 20.41
N VAL A 383 -13.60 -17.05 21.11
CA VAL A 383 -13.64 -16.48 22.45
C VAL A 383 -13.57 -14.96 22.34
N MET A 384 -14.42 -14.29 23.12
CA MET A 384 -14.56 -12.83 23.19
C MET A 384 -14.10 -12.31 24.57
N GLY A 385 -14.20 -11.00 24.80
CA GLY A 385 -13.92 -10.38 26.10
C GLY A 385 -12.50 -10.62 26.63
N SER A 386 -12.38 -10.77 27.96
CA SER A 386 -11.09 -10.85 28.66
C SER A 386 -10.21 -12.01 28.18
N THR A 387 -10.80 -13.16 27.87
CA THR A 387 -10.06 -14.34 27.40
C THR A 387 -9.58 -14.21 25.95
N ASN A 388 -10.25 -13.41 25.12
CA ASN A 388 -9.77 -13.01 23.80
C ASN A 388 -8.48 -12.19 23.87
N PHE A 389 -8.44 -11.22 24.79
CA PHE A 389 -7.26 -10.36 25.04
C PHE A 389 -6.18 -11.04 25.88
N GLY A 390 -6.46 -12.21 26.44
CA GLY A 390 -5.53 -12.93 27.31
C GLY A 390 -5.40 -12.33 28.71
N MET A 391 -6.36 -11.50 29.12
CA MET A 391 -6.36 -10.74 30.37
C MET A 391 -7.35 -11.31 31.38
N THR A 392 -7.50 -12.64 31.45
CA THR A 392 -8.51 -13.30 32.29
C THR A 392 -8.08 -13.44 33.75
N GLU A 393 -9.03 -13.22 34.68
CA GLU A 393 -8.93 -13.53 36.10
C GLU A 393 -9.93 -14.63 36.49
N ARG A 394 -9.77 -15.23 37.68
CA ARG A 394 -10.59 -16.39 38.11
C ARG A 394 -12.10 -16.12 38.08
N THR A 395 -12.50 -14.89 38.42
CA THR A 395 -13.91 -14.46 38.45
C THR A 395 -14.42 -13.88 37.14
N SER A 396 -13.56 -13.77 36.11
CA SER A 396 -14.00 -13.27 34.80
C SER A 396 -15.01 -14.24 34.18
N ASP A 397 -15.98 -13.72 33.46
CA ASP A 397 -16.86 -14.49 32.59
C ASP A 397 -16.13 -15.02 31.35
N LEU A 398 -16.77 -15.94 30.63
CA LEU A 398 -16.28 -16.49 29.37
C LEU A 398 -17.35 -16.34 28.28
N ASP A 399 -17.12 -15.37 27.40
CA ASP A 399 -17.98 -15.09 26.24
C ASP A 399 -17.59 -15.91 25.02
N LEU A 400 -18.54 -16.65 24.48
CA LEU A 400 -18.35 -17.57 23.35
C LEU A 400 -19.28 -17.23 22.20
N VAL A 401 -18.71 -17.20 21.00
CA VAL A 401 -19.43 -17.39 19.75
C VAL A 401 -19.19 -18.83 19.31
N MET A 402 -20.24 -19.61 19.16
CA MET A 402 -20.13 -21.01 18.76
C MET A 402 -20.39 -21.19 17.27
N TYR A 403 -19.62 -22.10 16.67
CA TYR A 403 -19.79 -22.58 15.32
C TYR A 403 -20.16 -24.05 15.35
N LEU A 404 -21.24 -24.41 14.68
CA LEU A 404 -21.69 -25.79 14.53
C LEU A 404 -21.79 -26.15 13.04
N ARG A 405 -21.74 -27.46 12.76
CA ARG A 405 -22.00 -28.01 11.43
C ARG A 405 -23.17 -28.99 11.54
N ASP A 406 -24.38 -28.49 11.34
CA ASP A 406 -25.57 -29.34 11.24
C ASP A 406 -26.08 -29.38 9.80
N THR A 407 -26.16 -30.58 9.24
CA THR A 407 -26.60 -30.87 7.87
C THR A 407 -28.12 -30.99 7.74
N ARG A 408 -28.85 -31.14 8.85
CA ARG A 408 -30.32 -31.26 8.89
C ARG A 408 -31.03 -29.91 8.82
N VAL A 409 -30.27 -28.83 8.93
CA VAL A 409 -30.78 -27.48 9.09
C VAL A 409 -30.93 -26.83 7.71
N GLU A 410 -32.13 -26.93 7.14
CA GLU A 410 -32.72 -25.78 6.43
C GLU A 410 -32.98 -24.71 7.48
N ALA A 411 -31.95 -23.95 7.87
CA ALA A 411 -32.10 -22.92 8.90
C ALA A 411 -33.15 -21.92 8.39
N ARG A 412 -34.30 -21.90 9.05
CA ARG A 412 -35.24 -20.79 9.03
C ARG A 412 -34.48 -19.47 9.19
N GLU A 413 -35.05 -18.37 8.73
CA GLU A 413 -34.49 -17.01 8.76
C GLU A 413 -34.27 -16.44 10.19
N HIS A 414 -33.90 -17.26 11.17
CA HIS A 414 -33.54 -16.81 12.51
C HIS A 414 -32.15 -16.16 12.53
N PHE A 415 -32.02 -15.13 13.39
CA PHE A 415 -30.81 -14.34 13.60
C PHE A 415 -29.63 -15.18 14.15
N ALA A 416 -29.91 -16.18 14.99
CA ALA A 416 -28.92 -17.10 15.56
C ALA A 416 -29.26 -18.57 15.19
N ALA A 417 -28.24 -19.42 15.08
CA ALA A 417 -28.45 -20.85 14.86
C ALA A 417 -29.02 -21.52 16.12
N GLU A 418 -29.95 -22.46 15.96
CA GLU A 418 -30.41 -23.30 17.06
C GLU A 418 -29.25 -24.14 17.60
N VAL A 419 -29.14 -24.16 18.93
CA VAL A 419 -28.09 -24.88 19.64
C VAL A 419 -28.69 -26.17 20.22
N PRO A 420 -28.14 -27.35 19.88
CA PRO A 420 -28.56 -28.60 20.48
C PRO A 420 -28.53 -28.57 22.02
N GLU A 421 -29.58 -29.11 22.65
CA GLU A 421 -29.75 -29.13 24.11
C GLU A 421 -28.58 -29.81 24.85
N GLU A 422 -27.98 -30.82 24.22
CA GLU A 422 -26.79 -31.52 24.73
C GLU A 422 -25.61 -30.57 24.91
N ILE A 423 -25.45 -29.59 24.02
CA ILE A 423 -24.37 -28.60 24.07
C ILE A 423 -24.66 -27.53 25.14
N THR A 424 -25.89 -27.02 25.21
CA THR A 424 -26.27 -26.05 26.25
C THR A 424 -26.13 -26.65 27.64
N THR A 425 -26.53 -27.92 27.81
CA THR A 425 -26.40 -28.65 29.07
C THR A 425 -24.93 -28.85 29.46
N ALA A 426 -24.08 -29.22 28.50
CA ALA A 426 -22.65 -29.37 28.76
C ALA A 426 -21.98 -28.06 29.14
N LEU A 427 -22.34 -26.94 28.49
CA LEU A 427 -21.81 -25.62 28.84
C LEU A 427 -22.27 -25.15 30.22
N ALA A 428 -23.53 -25.42 30.58
CA ALA A 428 -24.06 -25.10 31.91
C ALA A 428 -23.36 -25.92 33.01
N ALA A 429 -23.18 -27.23 32.80
CA ALA A 429 -22.45 -28.09 33.71
C ALA A 429 -20.98 -27.65 33.87
N LEU A 430 -20.35 -27.25 32.76
CA LEU A 430 -18.97 -26.74 32.77
C LEU A 430 -18.86 -25.41 33.53
N SER A 431 -19.82 -24.50 33.34
CA SER A 431 -19.89 -23.23 34.07
C SER A 431 -20.03 -23.45 35.58
N ALA A 432 -20.88 -24.39 35.99
CA ALA A 432 -21.05 -24.77 37.39
C ALA A 432 -19.78 -25.40 37.98
N ALA A 433 -19.12 -26.29 37.24
CA ALA A 433 -17.92 -27.00 37.69
C ALA A 433 -16.69 -26.08 37.85
N GLU A 434 -16.52 -25.12 36.94
CA GLU A 434 -15.36 -24.23 36.94
C GLU A 434 -15.56 -22.97 37.78
N GLY A 435 -16.80 -22.69 38.21
CA GLY A 435 -17.12 -21.61 39.15
C GLY A 435 -17.11 -20.21 38.52
N PHE A 436 -17.32 -20.10 37.21
CA PHE A 436 -17.50 -18.82 36.52
C PHE A 436 -18.57 -18.89 35.43
N PRO A 437 -19.25 -17.77 35.09
CA PRO A 437 -20.26 -17.74 34.04
C PRO A 437 -19.67 -18.03 32.65
N ILE A 438 -20.35 -18.88 31.88
CA ILE A 438 -20.08 -19.07 30.45
C ILE A 438 -21.28 -18.54 29.67
N HIS A 439 -21.05 -17.51 28.86
CA HIS A 439 -22.09 -16.88 28.06
C HIS A 439 -21.94 -17.28 26.59
N LEU A 440 -22.98 -17.91 26.05
CA LEU A 440 -23.07 -18.12 24.62
C LEU A 440 -23.67 -16.86 24.00
N VAL A 441 -22.80 -15.98 23.51
CA VAL A 441 -23.18 -14.71 22.89
C VAL A 441 -23.90 -14.96 21.57
N ASP A 442 -23.46 -15.98 20.84
CA ASP A 442 -24.01 -16.25 19.52
C ASP A 442 -23.72 -17.65 19.00
N ALA A 443 -24.52 -18.08 18.02
CA ALA A 443 -24.35 -19.36 17.34
C ALA A 443 -24.43 -19.20 15.81
N ILE A 444 -23.51 -19.87 15.10
CA ILE A 444 -23.36 -19.81 13.64
C ILE A 444 -23.36 -21.23 13.08
N ASN A 445 -24.21 -21.49 12.09
CA ASN A 445 -24.18 -22.73 11.34
C ASN A 445 -23.26 -22.59 10.11
N LEU A 446 -22.12 -23.27 10.14
CA LEU A 446 -21.13 -23.23 9.05
C LEU A 446 -21.69 -23.73 7.73
N GLN A 447 -22.70 -24.61 7.72
CA GLN A 447 -23.31 -25.09 6.47
C GLN A 447 -24.08 -23.98 5.76
N ARG A 448 -24.75 -23.08 6.50
CA ARG A 448 -25.42 -21.90 5.94
C ARG A 448 -24.41 -20.88 5.42
N VAL A 449 -23.36 -20.61 6.21
CA VAL A 449 -22.26 -19.73 5.78
C VAL A 449 -21.62 -20.24 4.50
N LEU A 450 -21.36 -21.55 4.39
CA LEU A 450 -20.83 -22.15 3.16
C LEU A 450 -21.79 -21.94 1.98
N LYS A 451 -23.11 -22.16 2.14
CA LYS A 451 -24.11 -21.91 1.08
C LYS A 451 -24.10 -20.43 0.65
N ALA A 452 -24.04 -19.49 1.60
CA ALA A 452 -23.99 -18.06 1.32
C ALA A 452 -22.72 -17.67 0.54
N ILE A 453 -21.55 -18.24 0.90
CA ILE A 453 -20.30 -18.01 0.16
C ILE A 453 -20.40 -18.53 -1.28
N HIS A 454 -20.97 -19.72 -1.50
CA HIS A 454 -21.14 -20.27 -2.85
C HIS A 454 -22.11 -19.43 -3.70
N ARG A 455 -23.19 -18.93 -3.09
CA ARG A 455 -24.17 -18.05 -3.74
C ARG A 455 -23.66 -16.62 -3.94
N ARG A 456 -22.54 -16.25 -3.32
CA ARG A 456 -22.00 -14.89 -3.25
C ARG A 456 -23.05 -13.89 -2.73
N ASP A 457 -23.81 -14.31 -1.73
CA ASP A 457 -24.85 -13.50 -1.09
C ASP A 457 -24.23 -12.65 0.04
N PRO A 458 -24.01 -11.34 -0.16
CA PRO A 458 -23.42 -10.49 0.86
C PRO A 458 -24.45 -10.02 1.90
N GLU A 459 -25.74 -10.36 1.76
CA GLU A 459 -26.81 -9.99 2.69
C GLU A 459 -27.12 -11.12 3.69
N ASP A 460 -26.49 -12.29 3.56
CA ASP A 460 -26.71 -13.38 4.52
C ASP A 460 -26.13 -13.02 5.90
N LEU A 461 -27.03 -12.85 6.87
CA LEU A 461 -26.70 -12.43 8.23
C LEU A 461 -25.73 -13.38 8.95
N GLN A 462 -25.78 -14.70 8.68
CA GLN A 462 -24.82 -15.63 9.30
C GLN A 462 -23.43 -15.49 8.70
N LEU A 463 -23.32 -15.20 7.40
CA LEU A 463 -22.05 -14.87 6.76
C LEU A 463 -21.46 -13.57 7.31
N GLU A 464 -22.26 -12.50 7.41
CA GLU A 464 -21.80 -11.22 7.96
C GLU A 464 -21.24 -11.38 9.38
N ARG A 465 -22.00 -12.06 10.25
CA ARG A 465 -21.60 -12.38 11.62
C ARG A 465 -20.37 -13.28 11.67
N PHE A 466 -20.29 -14.30 10.80
CA PHE A 466 -19.10 -15.13 10.66
C PHE A 466 -17.87 -14.29 10.33
N VAL A 467 -17.95 -13.42 9.32
CA VAL A 467 -16.84 -12.54 8.93
C VAL A 467 -16.42 -11.63 10.08
N LEU A 468 -17.40 -11.03 10.78
CA LEU A 468 -17.16 -10.17 11.92
C LEU A 468 -16.44 -10.91 13.05
N TYR A 469 -17.01 -12.00 13.58
CA TYR A 469 -16.45 -12.71 14.72
C TYR A 469 -15.09 -13.34 14.40
N ARG A 470 -14.91 -13.87 13.19
CA ARG A 470 -13.60 -14.39 12.76
C ARG A 470 -12.53 -13.31 12.68
N ALA A 471 -12.91 -12.07 12.38
CA ALA A 471 -11.98 -10.94 12.30
C ALA A 471 -11.51 -10.46 13.69
N ILE A 472 -12.30 -10.67 14.74
CA ILE A 472 -12.09 -10.02 16.06
C ILE A 472 -11.90 -11.02 17.21
N GLY A 473 -12.39 -12.25 17.08
CA GLY A 473 -12.32 -13.28 18.11
C GLY A 473 -10.97 -14.01 18.21
N ARG A 474 -10.88 -14.89 19.21
CA ARG A 474 -9.78 -15.85 19.40
C ARG A 474 -10.31 -17.27 19.12
N PRO A 475 -9.88 -17.93 18.02
CA PRO A 475 -10.45 -19.22 17.64
C PRO A 475 -10.01 -20.36 18.55
N VAL A 476 -10.94 -21.27 18.80
CA VAL A 476 -10.75 -22.60 19.36
C VAL A 476 -11.35 -23.62 18.39
N ASN A 477 -10.60 -24.68 18.08
CA ASN A 477 -10.86 -25.60 16.96
C ASN A 477 -10.77 -24.93 15.57
N ILE A 478 -9.63 -24.28 15.30
CA ILE A 478 -9.37 -23.60 14.02
C ILE A 478 -9.47 -24.53 12.80
N ARG A 479 -9.20 -25.84 12.98
CA ARG A 479 -9.25 -26.83 11.89
C ARG A 479 -10.66 -26.95 11.29
N MET A 480 -11.70 -26.88 12.12
CA MET A 480 -13.08 -26.91 11.66
C MET A 480 -13.45 -25.65 10.85
N LEU A 481 -12.95 -24.49 11.29
CA LEU A 481 -13.19 -23.18 10.67
C LEU A 481 -12.40 -22.98 9.37
N ALA A 482 -11.20 -23.58 9.28
CA ALA A 482 -10.25 -23.38 8.20
C ALA A 482 -10.84 -23.68 6.81
N LYS A 483 -11.76 -24.65 6.68
CA LYS A 483 -12.42 -24.97 5.41
C LYS A 483 -13.29 -23.80 4.92
N THR A 484 -14.10 -23.23 5.81
CA THR A 484 -14.97 -22.09 5.50
C THR A 484 -14.14 -20.82 5.25
N GLU A 485 -13.11 -20.58 6.05
CA GLU A 485 -12.20 -19.45 5.86
C GLU A 485 -11.43 -19.54 4.54
N ALA A 486 -10.95 -20.74 4.17
CA ALA A 486 -10.23 -20.96 2.91
C ALA A 486 -11.15 -20.72 1.71
N LEU A 487 -12.42 -21.15 1.78
CA LEU A 487 -13.39 -20.88 0.73
C LEU A 487 -13.67 -19.38 0.61
N LEU A 488 -13.92 -18.70 1.72
CA LEU A 488 -14.13 -17.25 1.73
C LEU A 488 -12.89 -16.49 1.21
N ALA A 489 -11.69 -16.95 1.54
CA ALA A 489 -10.44 -16.36 1.08
C ALA A 489 -10.19 -16.52 -0.43
N LYS A 490 -10.78 -17.54 -1.09
CA LYS A 490 -10.78 -17.66 -2.55
C LYS A 490 -11.57 -16.53 -3.23
N HIS A 491 -12.46 -15.86 -2.50
CA HIS A 491 -13.27 -14.75 -2.99
C HIS A 491 -12.93 -13.45 -2.25
N ALA A 492 -11.69 -12.97 -2.39
CA ALA A 492 -11.16 -11.83 -1.64
C ALA A 492 -12.01 -10.55 -1.77
N ASN A 493 -12.50 -10.22 -2.97
CA ASN A 493 -13.35 -9.04 -3.19
C ASN A 493 -14.71 -9.18 -2.49
N PHE A 494 -15.30 -10.37 -2.53
CA PHE A 494 -16.56 -10.67 -1.84
C PHE A 494 -16.38 -10.60 -0.32
N LYS A 495 -15.30 -11.20 0.20
CA LYS A 495 -14.92 -11.08 1.61
C LYS A 495 -14.77 -9.61 2.03
N TYR A 496 -14.06 -8.82 1.24
CA TYR A 496 -13.85 -7.39 1.54
C TYR A 496 -15.15 -6.58 1.49
N ALA A 497 -16.06 -6.90 0.57
CA ALA A 497 -17.38 -6.27 0.51
C ALA A 497 -18.20 -6.55 1.79
N VAL A 498 -18.20 -7.79 2.28
CA VAL A 498 -18.84 -8.17 3.54
C VAL A 498 -18.16 -7.48 4.74
N GLU A 499 -16.82 -7.44 4.79
CA GLU A 499 -16.07 -6.73 5.84
C GLU A 499 -16.38 -5.22 5.86
N ARG A 500 -16.58 -4.60 4.70
CA ARG A 500 -16.98 -3.18 4.60
C ARG A 500 -18.37 -2.92 5.15
N LYS A 501 -19.32 -3.84 4.98
CA LYS A 501 -20.67 -3.71 5.53
C LYS A 501 -20.67 -3.79 7.05
N VAL A 502 -19.98 -4.78 7.60
CA VAL A 502 -19.91 -4.97 9.06
C VAL A 502 -19.00 -3.96 9.76
N ARG A 503 -18.29 -3.10 9.01
CA ARG A 503 -17.42 -2.05 9.56
C ARG A 503 -18.15 -1.11 10.50
N ASP A 504 -19.34 -0.66 10.13
CA ASP A 504 -20.06 0.35 10.90
C ASP A 504 -20.65 -0.29 12.19
N PHE A 505 -21.08 -1.55 12.11
CA PHE A 505 -21.41 -2.36 13.28
C PHE A 505 -20.20 -2.53 14.22
N PHE A 506 -19.02 -2.82 13.65
CA PHE A 506 -17.79 -2.96 14.42
C PHE A 506 -17.37 -1.66 15.11
N ARG A 507 -17.50 -0.52 14.42
CA ARG A 507 -17.29 0.81 15.03
C ARG A 507 -18.25 1.05 16.19
N SER A 508 -19.51 0.68 16.04
CA SER A 508 -20.50 0.80 17.10
C SER A 508 -20.14 -0.06 18.31
N LEU A 509 -19.71 -1.30 18.10
CA LEU A 509 -19.32 -2.24 19.16
C LEU A 509 -18.13 -1.72 19.99
N ILE A 510 -17.10 -1.20 19.32
CA ILE A 510 -15.88 -0.69 19.97
C ILE A 510 -16.13 0.58 20.78
N ARG A 511 -17.09 1.41 20.36
CA ARG A 511 -17.39 2.70 21.01
C ARG A 511 -18.32 2.56 22.22
N THR A 512 -18.67 1.34 22.61
CA THR A 512 -19.48 1.11 23.81
C THR A 512 -18.67 1.44 25.07
N SER A 513 -19.35 1.98 26.08
CA SER A 513 -18.75 2.31 27.39
C SER A 513 -18.19 1.07 28.10
N GLU A 514 -18.84 -0.08 27.91
CA GLU A 514 -18.39 -1.38 28.44
C GLU A 514 -17.06 -1.84 27.81
N HIS A 515 -16.88 -1.62 26.51
CA HIS A 515 -15.64 -1.92 25.81
C HIS A 515 -14.50 -1.04 26.31
N ALA A 516 -14.72 0.27 26.42
CA ALA A 516 -13.73 1.20 27.00
C ALA A 516 -13.38 0.86 28.46
N TYR A 517 -14.38 0.48 29.27
CA TYR A 517 -14.18 0.08 30.66
C TYR A 517 -13.35 -1.22 30.78
N SER A 518 -13.56 -2.18 29.87
CA SER A 518 -12.78 -3.41 29.80
C SER A 518 -11.30 -3.13 29.52
N PHE A 519 -10.99 -2.16 28.66
CA PHE A 519 -9.62 -1.73 28.40
C PHE A 519 -8.92 -1.15 29.62
N LYS A 520 -9.62 -0.30 30.37
CA LYS A 520 -9.10 0.25 31.63
C LYS A 520 -8.77 -0.87 32.64
N LYS A 521 -9.59 -1.93 32.70
CA LYS A 521 -9.28 -3.12 33.52
C LYS A 521 -8.02 -3.84 33.03
N TYR A 522 -7.84 -3.98 31.73
CA TYR A 522 -6.66 -4.64 31.15
C TYR A 522 -5.38 -3.86 31.44
N GLU A 523 -5.42 -2.53 31.35
CA GLU A 523 -4.31 -1.65 31.71
C GLU A 523 -3.94 -1.81 33.19
N VAL A 524 -4.93 -1.74 34.09
CA VAL A 524 -4.72 -1.96 35.53
C VAL A 524 -4.07 -3.32 35.80
N ARG A 525 -4.50 -4.39 35.11
CA ARG A 525 -3.93 -5.74 35.24
C ARG A 525 -2.48 -5.87 34.75
N LEU A 526 -2.06 -5.05 33.79
CA LEU A 526 -0.65 -5.00 33.37
C LEU A 526 0.18 -4.20 34.37
N HIS A 527 -0.34 -3.06 34.85
CA HIS A 527 0.35 -2.24 35.84
C HIS A 527 0.57 -2.96 37.17
N THR A 528 -0.39 -3.78 37.63
CA THR A 528 -0.21 -4.61 38.85
C THR A 528 0.84 -5.71 38.70
N ARG A 529 1.33 -5.94 37.48
CA ARG A 529 2.42 -6.88 37.16
C ARG A 529 3.72 -6.16 36.79
N ASP A 530 3.84 -4.88 37.10
CA ASP A 530 4.97 -4.01 36.76
C ASP A 530 5.26 -3.92 35.24
N ILE A 531 4.22 -4.10 34.41
CA ILE A 531 4.34 -3.96 32.96
C ILE A 531 3.83 -2.58 32.53
N THR A 532 4.76 -1.75 32.04
CA THR A 532 4.43 -0.44 31.48
C THR A 532 4.09 -0.56 29.99
N ILE A 533 2.97 0.05 29.60
CA ILE A 533 2.55 0.09 28.19
C ILE A 533 3.41 1.13 27.45
N PRO A 534 4.05 0.77 26.33
CA PRO A 534 4.83 1.74 25.56
C PRO A 534 3.96 2.89 25.03
N PRO A 535 4.45 4.15 24.96
CA PRO A 535 3.69 5.28 24.44
C PRO A 535 3.17 5.10 23.00
N SER A 536 3.86 4.28 22.20
CA SER A 536 3.43 3.91 20.85
C SER A 536 2.19 3.02 20.84
N VAL A 537 2.00 2.19 21.87
CA VAL A 537 0.85 1.30 22.03
C VAL A 537 -0.31 2.05 22.69
N GLU A 538 -0.03 2.90 23.68
CA GLU A 538 -1.04 3.78 24.29
C GLU A 538 -1.75 4.65 23.24
N ARG A 539 -1.00 5.21 22.29
CA ARG A 539 -1.55 5.98 21.18
C ARG A 539 -2.51 5.16 20.32
N ILE A 540 -2.19 3.90 20.08
CA ILE A 540 -3.05 2.99 19.30
C ILE A 540 -4.30 2.62 20.11
N ILE A 541 -4.18 2.46 21.44
CA ILE A 541 -5.33 2.22 22.32
C ILE A 541 -6.26 3.44 22.35
N ARG A 542 -5.72 4.67 22.44
CA ARG A 542 -6.50 5.90 22.36
C ARG A 542 -7.20 6.07 21.01
N GLU A 543 -6.47 5.84 19.92
CA GLU A 543 -7.03 5.81 18.56
C GLU A 543 -8.15 4.77 18.43
N HIS A 544 -7.97 3.59 19.04
CA HIS A 544 -8.94 2.50 19.05
C HIS A 544 -10.22 2.85 19.82
N LEU A 545 -10.08 3.51 20.97
CA LEU A 545 -11.20 3.89 21.84
C LEU A 545 -11.89 5.19 21.40
N GLY A 546 -11.31 5.93 20.45
CA GLY A 546 -11.85 7.20 19.98
C GLY A 546 -11.74 8.32 21.02
N VAL A 547 -10.72 8.25 21.87
CA VAL A 547 -10.40 9.27 22.88
C VAL A 547 -9.24 10.09 22.33
N GLU A 548 -9.44 11.40 22.09
CA GLU A 548 -8.38 12.32 21.66
C GLU A 548 -7.33 12.55 22.75
#